data_AF-A0A8T6UMD1-F1
#
_entry.id   AF-A0A8T6UMD1-F1
#
_cell.length_a   1.000
_cell.length_b   1.000
_cell.length_c   1.000
_cell.angle_alpha   90.00
_cell.angle_beta   90.00
_cell.angle_gamma   90.00
#
_symmetry.space_group_name_H-M   'P 1'
#
loop_
_entity.id
_entity.type
_entity.pdbx_description
1 polymer ?
#
loop_
_entity_poly.entity_id
_entity_poly.type
_entity_poly.pdbx_seq_one_letter_code
_entity_poly.pdbx_strand_id
1 'polypeptide(L)' 'MDPGIVSLDPTELGLYDRDAAPLPASAKWAFNPRPDAVVRPRIADQVRKVVRFAAKAGVPIVPRGAATWGFGGAVPTNG' A
#
# COMPACT_ATOMS: atom_id res chain seq x y z
N MET A 1 -10.44 -10.90 -8.85
CA MET A 1 -9.32 -10.08 -9.37
C MET A 1 -8.33 -11.01 -10.05
N ASP A 2 -7.48 -10.51 -10.93
CA ASP A 2 -6.38 -11.30 -11.50
C ASP A 2 -5.39 -11.64 -10.38
N PRO A 3 -5.14 -12.94 -10.07
CA PRO A 3 -4.23 -13.33 -8.98
C PRO A 3 -2.81 -12.80 -9.17
N GLY A 4 -2.37 -12.57 -10.41
CA GLY A 4 -0.99 -12.18 -10.71
C GLY A 4 -0.61 -10.75 -10.32
N ILE A 5 -1.58 -9.90 -9.93
CA ILE A 5 -1.34 -8.51 -9.55
C ILE A 5 -1.53 -8.24 -8.05
N VAL A 6 -1.94 -9.23 -7.24
CA VAL A 6 -2.15 -9.07 -5.80
C VAL A 6 -1.12 -9.90 -5.05
N SER A 7 -0.49 -9.30 -4.05
CA SER A 7 0.44 -10.00 -3.16
C SER A 7 0.01 -9.85 -1.71
N LEU A 8 0.08 -10.99 -1.01
CA LEU A 8 -0.08 -11.12 0.44
C LEU A 8 1.21 -11.66 1.08
N ASP A 9 2.29 -11.80 0.29
CA ASP A 9 3.55 -12.36 0.77
C ASP A 9 4.15 -11.44 1.85
N PRO A 10 4.45 -11.96 3.05
CA PRO A 10 4.96 -11.14 4.15
C PRO A 10 6.25 -10.37 3.84
N THR A 11 7.09 -10.91 2.95
CA THR A 11 8.33 -10.28 2.51
C THR A 11 8.02 -9.12 1.57
N GLU A 12 7.11 -9.34 0.60
CA GLU A 12 6.67 -8.28 -0.30
C GLU A 12 5.98 -7.16 0.47
N LEU A 13 5.06 -7.45 1.41
CA LEU A 13 4.39 -6.43 2.22
C LEU A 13 5.40 -5.56 3.01
N GLY A 14 6.47 -6.16 3.53
CA GLY A 14 7.54 -5.45 4.23
C GLY A 14 8.37 -4.51 3.34
N LEU A 15 8.27 -4.59 2.02
CA LEU A 15 8.91 -3.64 1.11
C LEU A 15 8.09 -2.34 0.94
N TYR A 16 6.83 -2.35 1.36
CA TYR A 16 5.87 -1.26 1.16
C TYR A 16 5.52 -0.53 2.46
N ASP A 17 6.15 -0.88 3.58
CA ASP A 17 5.93 -0.23 4.89
C ASP A 17 6.70 1.08 5.09
N ARG A 18 7.38 1.54 4.03
CA ARG A 18 8.27 2.71 4.04
C ARG A 18 8.28 3.41 2.68
N ASP A 19 8.65 4.69 2.74
CA ASP A 19 8.90 5.54 1.58
C ASP A 19 10.42 5.61 1.34
N ALA A 20 10.98 6.80 1.13
CA ALA A 20 12.44 7.01 1.02
C ALA A 20 13.23 6.49 2.23
N ALA A 21 12.63 6.56 3.42
CA ALA A 21 13.21 6.12 4.69
C ALA A 21 12.11 5.48 5.55
N PRO A 22 12.48 4.59 6.50
CA PRO A 22 11.54 4.07 7.48
C PRO A 22 11.03 5.21 8.38
N LEU A 23 9.79 5.08 8.85
CA LEU A 23 9.25 6.00 9.85
C LEU A 23 10.10 5.94 11.14
N PRO A 24 10.31 7.08 11.81
CA PRO A 24 10.92 7.11 13.14
C PRO A 24 10.19 6.18 14.10
N ALA A 25 10.92 5.56 15.05
CA ALA A 25 10.29 4.69 16.05
C ALA A 25 9.17 5.40 16.82
N SER A 26 9.32 6.70 17.05
CA SER A 26 8.32 7.57 17.67
C SER A 26 7.04 7.79 16.85
N ALA A 27 6.98 7.38 15.58
CA ALA A 27 5.75 7.45 14.78
C ALA A 27 5.00 6.10 14.77
N LYS A 28 5.68 4.99 15.11
CA LYS A 28 5.13 3.63 15.05
C LYS A 28 4.04 3.36 16.10
N TRP A 29 3.89 4.21 17.13
CA TRP A 29 2.77 4.09 18.07
C TRP A 29 1.47 4.67 17.51
N ALA A 30 1.55 5.58 16.53
CA ALA A 30 0.41 6.30 15.98
C ALA A 30 -0.10 5.68 14.67
N PHE A 31 0.73 4.90 13.97
CA PHE A 31 0.43 4.36 12.64
C PHE A 31 0.81 2.88 12.54
N ASN A 32 0.01 2.11 11.82
CA ASN A 32 0.37 0.78 11.34
C ASN A 32 0.84 0.88 9.87
N PRO A 33 2.17 0.90 9.61
CA PRO A 33 2.70 1.12 8.27
C PRO A 33 2.65 -0.11 7.37
N ARG A 34 2.37 -1.29 7.92
CA ARG A 34 2.41 -2.53 7.15
C ARG A 34 1.11 -2.68 6.36
N PRO A 35 1.15 -2.79 5.02
CA PRO A 35 -0.06 -3.00 4.24
C PRO A 35 -0.62 -4.42 4.42
N ASP A 36 -1.95 -4.57 4.32
CA ASP A 36 -2.65 -5.86 4.30
C ASP A 36 -2.52 -6.58 2.94
N ALA A 37 -2.44 -5.80 1.86
CA ALA A 37 -2.26 -6.31 0.51
C ALA A 37 -1.53 -5.29 -0.37
N VAL A 38 -0.69 -5.79 -1.28
CA VAL A 38 -0.08 -4.97 -2.34
C VAL A 38 -0.72 -5.33 -3.67
N VAL A 39 -1.15 -4.31 -4.42
CA VAL A 39 -1.71 -4.50 -5.76
C VAL A 39 -0.85 -3.77 -6.79
N ARG A 40 -0.45 -4.46 -7.85
CA ARG A 40 0.40 -3.96 -8.95
C ARG A 40 -0.32 -4.01 -10.30
N PRO A 41 -1.31 -3.11 -10.54
CA PRO A 41 -2.01 -3.04 -11.81
C PRO A 41 -1.04 -2.76 -12.97
N ARG A 42 -1.28 -3.39 -14.11
CA ARG A 42 -0.54 -3.19 -15.37
C ARG A 42 -1.29 -2.30 -16.36
N ILE A 43 -2.62 -2.19 -16.20
CA ILE A 43 -3.49 -1.40 -17.08
C ILE A 43 -4.53 -0.63 -16.27
N ALA A 44 -5.03 0.47 -16.85
CA ALA A 44 -6.02 1.34 -16.21
C ALA A 44 -7.30 0.59 -15.78
N ASP A 45 -7.70 -0.44 -16.53
CA ASP A 45 -8.92 -1.18 -16.23
C ASP A 45 -8.82 -2.00 -14.93
N GLN A 46 -7.62 -2.50 -14.62
CA GLN A 46 -7.33 -3.16 -13.34
C GLN A 46 -7.39 -2.15 -12.18
N VAL A 47 -6.84 -0.94 -12.35
CA VAL A 47 -6.95 0.13 -11.35
C VAL A 47 -8.43 0.43 -11.05
N ARG A 48 -9.26 0.60 -12.08
CA ARG A 48 -10.71 0.85 -11.91
C ARG A 48 -11.41 -0.26 -11.14
N LYS A 49 -11.04 -1.52 -11.36
CA LYS A 49 -11.59 -2.68 -10.62
C LYS A 49 -11.18 -2.66 -9.15
N VAL A 50 -9.92 -2.37 -8.84
CA VAL A 50 -9.40 -2.28 -7.47
C VAL A 50 -10.07 -1.14 -6.71
N VAL A 51 -10.11 0.05 -7.30
CA VAL A 51 -10.73 1.24 -6.67
C VAL A 51 -12.20 0.99 -6.37
N ARG A 52 -12.96 0.42 -7.32
CA ARG A 52 -14.38 0.08 -7.09
C ARG A 52 -14.57 -1.00 -6.01
N PHE A 53 -13.69 -1.99 -5.96
CA PHE A 53 -13.73 -3.02 -4.91
C PHE A 53 -13.46 -2.40 -3.53
N ALA A 54 -12.38 -1.64 -3.39
CA ALA A 54 -11.98 -1.03 -2.13
C ALA A 54 -13.05 -0.07 -1.61
N ALA A 55 -13.63 0.75 -2.50
CA ALA A 55 -14.74 1.64 -2.15
C ALA A 55 -15.98 0.88 -1.64
N LYS A 56 -16.32 -0.25 -2.27
CA LYS A 56 -17.44 -1.10 -1.82
C LYS A 56 -17.15 -1.81 -0.48
N ALA A 57 -15.89 -2.19 -0.26
CA ALA A 57 -15.45 -2.91 0.93
C ALA A 57 -15.10 -1.98 2.12
N GLY A 58 -15.05 -0.67 1.90
CA GLY A 58 -14.59 0.29 2.91
C GLY A 58 -13.08 0.17 3.21
N VAL A 59 -12.30 -0.35 2.27
CA VAL A 59 -10.84 -0.54 2.42
C VAL A 59 -10.13 0.70 1.89
N PRO A 60 -9.23 1.33 2.66
CA PRO A 60 -8.44 2.47 2.19
C PRO A 60 -7.46 2.05 1.09
N ILE A 61 -7.11 3.00 0.21
CA ILE A 61 -6.06 2.81 -0.80
C ILE A 61 -4.97 3.84 -0.55
N VAL A 62 -3.72 3.36 -0.50
CA VAL A 62 -2.53 4.20 -0.47
C VAL A 62 -1.87 4.11 -1.85
N PRO A 63 -1.99 5.15 -2.71
CA PRO A 63 -1.34 5.14 -4.00
C PRO A 63 0.18 5.22 -3.84
N ARG A 64 0.91 4.45 -4.64
CA ARG A 64 2.38 4.38 -4.56
C ARG A 64 3.00 4.44 -5.95
N GLY A 65 3.94 5.37 -6.12
CA GLY A 65 4.85 5.43 -7.26
C GLY A 65 6.18 4.74 -6.94
N ALA A 66 7.29 5.46 -7.10
CA ALA A 66 8.63 4.98 -6.76
C ALA A 66 8.95 5.01 -5.25
N ALA A 67 8.12 5.69 -4.45
CA ALA A 67 8.31 5.85 -3.01
C ALA A 67 9.68 6.43 -2.63
N THR A 68 9.94 7.62 -3.17
CA THR A 68 11.14 8.41 -2.90
C THR A 68 10.84 9.71 -2.16
N TRP A 69 9.65 9.84 -1.57
CA TRP A 69 9.27 11.05 -0.84
C TRP A 69 9.72 10.97 0.63
N GLY A 70 10.33 12.06 1.12
CA GLY A 70 10.90 12.10 2.47
C GLY A 70 9.87 12.20 3.61
N PHE A 71 8.60 12.47 3.31
CA PHE A 71 7.54 12.68 4.31
C PHE A 71 6.54 11.53 4.42
N GLY A 72 6.77 10.40 3.72
CA GLY A 72 6.03 9.17 3.95
C GLY A 72 4.64 9.10 3.29
N GLY A 73 4.35 9.87 2.24
CA GLY A 73 3.03 9.84 1.59
C GLY A 73 2.67 8.56 0.87
N ALA A 74 3.64 7.68 0.63
CA ALA A 74 3.39 6.34 0.12
C ALA A 74 3.35 5.26 1.22
N VAL A 75 3.36 5.66 2.50
CA VAL A 75 3.31 4.75 3.66
C VAL A 75 1.86 4.58 4.11
N PRO A 76 1.36 3.34 4.23
CA PRO A 76 0.07 3.07 4.86
C PRO A 76 0.00 3.58 6.30
N THR A 77 -1.18 3.93 6.77
CA THR A 77 -1.37 4.37 8.16
C THR A 77 -2.19 3.40 9.00
N ASN A 78 -3.02 2.56 8.36
CA ASN A 78 -4.02 1.73 9.02
C ASN A 78 -4.14 0.32 8.40
N GLY A 79 -3.00 -0.31 8.10
CA GLY A 79 -3.04 -1.52 7.26
C GLY A 79 -3.28 -1.20 5.78
#